data_AF-Q4L9I6-F1
#
_entry.id   AF-Q4L9I6-F1
#
_cell.length_a   1.000
_cell.length_b   1.000
_cell.length_c   1.000
_cell.angle_alpha   90.00
_cell.angle_beta   90.00
_cell.angle_gamma   90.00
#
_symmetry.space_group_name_H-M   'P 1'
#
loop_
_entity.id
_entity.type
_entity.pdbx_description
1 polymer ?
#
loop_
_entity_poly.entity_id
_entity_poly.type
_entity_poly.pdbx_seq_one_letter_code
_entity_poly.pdbx_strand_id
1 'polypeptide(L)' 'MTELFANTTEGKDWVKESSNRNSNVLIIAPHEGNIEKGTTELAKSIADKGNYDYYTFNTIRD' A
#
# COMPACT_ATOMS: atom_id res chain seq x y z
N MET A 1 7.69 -10.66 -5.40
CA MET A 1 8.06 -10.27 -4.02
C MET A 1 9.16 -11.13 -3.40
N THR A 2 9.33 -12.41 -3.74
CA THR A 2 10.35 -13.29 -3.12
C THR A 2 11.78 -12.72 -3.15
N GLU A 3 12.24 -12.25 -4.31
CA GLU A 3 13.58 -11.64 -4.43
C GLU A 3 13.68 -10.32 -3.65
N LEU A 4 12.65 -9.46 -3.72
CA LEU A 4 12.60 -8.21 -2.97
C LEU A 4 12.69 -8.49 -1.45
N PHE A 5 11.90 -9.43 -0.94
CA PHE A 5 11.89 -9.82 0.47
C PHE A 5 13.20 -10.48 0.93
N ALA A 6 13.91 -11.17 0.03
CA ALA A 6 15.23 -11.73 0.34
C ALA A 6 16.31 -10.65 0.50
N ASN A 7 16.10 -9.47 -0.09
CA ASN A 7 17.10 -8.40 -0.17
C ASN A 7 16.71 -7.11 0.56
N THR A 8 15.53 -7.08 1.20
CA THR A 8 15.01 -5.93 1.93
C THR A 8 14.29 -6.37 3.20
N THR A 9 14.08 -5.45 4.13
CA THR A 9 13.53 -5.75 5.45
C THR A 9 12.22 -4.98 5.69
N GLU A 10 11.14 -5.71 6.02
CA GLU A 10 9.87 -5.12 6.47
C GLU A 10 10.08 -4.24 7.70
N GLY A 11 9.43 -3.08 7.75
CA GLY A 11 9.56 -2.10 8.85
C GLY A 11 10.83 -1.25 8.80
N LYS A 12 11.79 -1.56 7.90
CA LYS A 12 12.95 -0.70 7.60
C LYS A 12 12.89 -0.14 6.18
N ASP A 13 12.50 -0.97 5.23
CA ASP A 13 12.58 -0.66 3.81
C ASP A 13 11.20 -0.45 3.20
N TRP A 14 10.22 -1.20 3.72
CA TRP A 14 8.84 -1.17 3.27
C TRP A 14 7.90 -1.61 4.37
N VAL A 15 6.63 -1.29 4.22
CA VAL A 15 5.51 -1.80 5.00
C VAL A 15 4.38 -2.22 4.08
N LYS A 16 3.51 -3.12 4.55
CA LYS A 16 2.22 -3.40 3.91
C LYS A 16 1.13 -2.88 4.84
N GLU A 17 0.14 -2.21 4.28
CA GLU A 17 -1.08 -1.86 5.01
C GLU A 17 -2.28 -2.51 4.31
N SER A 18 -3.26 -2.94 5.09
CA SER A 18 -4.52 -3.43 4.55
C SER A 18 -5.68 -3.13 5.47
N SER A 19 -6.86 -3.00 4.89
CA SER A 19 -8.12 -2.95 5.63
C SER A 19 -9.17 -3.80 4.92
N ASN A 20 -9.83 -4.66 5.68
CA ASN A 20 -11.00 -5.40 5.23
C ASN A 20 -12.26 -4.72 5.75
N ARG A 21 -13.09 -4.23 4.83
CA ARG A 21 -14.36 -3.55 5.09
C ARG A 21 -15.54 -4.36 4.54
N ASN A 22 -15.30 -5.62 4.14
CA ASN A 22 -16.25 -6.50 3.43
C ASN A 22 -16.85 -5.83 2.20
N SER A 23 -16.04 -5.06 1.46
CA SER A 23 -16.50 -4.42 0.24
C SER A 23 -16.37 -5.33 -0.98
N ASN A 24 -17.22 -5.14 -1.98
CA ASN A 24 -17.06 -5.77 -3.29
C ASN A 24 -15.99 -5.08 -4.16
N VAL A 25 -15.40 -3.99 -3.66
CA VAL A 25 -14.36 -3.20 -4.34
C VAL A 25 -13.12 -3.17 -3.48
N LEU A 26 -11.97 -3.44 -4.10
CA LEU A 26 -10.64 -3.33 -3.52
C LEU A 26 -9.90 -2.17 -4.19
N ILE A 27 -9.43 -1.22 -3.40
CA ILE A 27 -8.45 -0.22 -3.83
C ILE A 27 -7.07 -0.76 -3.53
N ILE A 28 -6.22 -0.84 -4.55
CA ILE A 28 -4.86 -1.34 -4.43
C ILE A 28 -3.87 -0.36 -5.03
N ALA A 29 -2.79 -0.09 -4.30
CA ALA A 29 -1.65 0.67 -4.79
C ALA A 29 -0.37 -0.08 -4.37
N PRO A 30 0.22 -0.90 -5.28
CA PRO A 30 1.38 -1.71 -4.94
C PRO A 30 2.70 -0.91 -4.94
N HIS A 31 2.68 0.35 -5.38
CA HIS A 31 3.86 1.20 -5.58
C HIS A 31 3.77 2.51 -4.77
N GLU A 32 3.42 2.40 -3.50
CA GLU A 32 3.22 3.56 -2.64
C GLU A 32 4.52 4.17 -2.09
N GLY A 33 4.37 5.32 -1.44
CA GLY A 33 5.45 6.09 -0.84
C GLY A 33 6.34 6.73 -1.90
N ASN A 34 7.64 6.47 -1.79
CA ASN A 34 8.63 7.04 -2.69
C ASN A 34 8.76 6.31 -4.05
N ILE A 35 8.05 5.20 -4.27
CA ILE A 35 8.03 4.54 -5.60
C ILE A 35 7.24 5.41 -6.60
N GLU A 36 5.93 5.63 -6.35
CA GLU A 36 5.07 6.50 -7.15
C GLU A 36 4.42 7.57 -6.25
N LYS A 37 5.08 8.72 -6.14
CA LYS A 37 4.67 9.79 -5.23
C LYS A 37 3.23 10.25 -5.46
N GLY A 38 2.47 10.41 -4.37
CA GLY A 38 1.07 10.83 -4.39
C GLY A 38 0.07 9.69 -4.50
N THR A 39 0.51 8.46 -4.82
CA THR A 39 -0.40 7.30 -4.88
C THR A 39 -0.90 6.89 -3.50
N THR A 40 -0.07 6.99 -2.46
CA THR A 40 -0.45 6.70 -1.06
C THR A 40 -1.64 7.52 -0.62
N GLU A 41 -1.55 8.83 -0.77
CA GLU A 41 -2.57 9.75 -0.31
C GLU A 41 -3.85 9.58 -1.13
N LEU A 42 -3.72 9.39 -2.44
CA LEU A 42 -4.86 9.23 -3.34
C LEU A 42 -5.60 7.91 -3.10
N ALA A 43 -4.88 6.78 -3.06
CA ALA A 43 -5.48 5.45 -2.88
C ALA A 43 -6.18 5.34 -1.52
N LYS A 44 -5.54 5.82 -0.45
CA LYS A 44 -6.15 5.87 0.89
C LYS A 44 -7.38 6.77 0.92
N SER A 45 -7.34 7.95 0.29
CA SER A 45 -8.50 8.85 0.21
C SER A 45 -9.68 8.22 -0.54
N ILE A 46 -9.43 7.51 -1.65
CA ILE A 46 -10.48 6.80 -2.42
C ILE A 46 -11.07 5.67 -1.58
N ALA A 47 -10.22 4.85 -0.95
CA ALA A 47 -10.66 3.75 -0.11
C ALA A 47 -11.54 4.26 1.04
N ASP A 48 -11.08 5.27 1.76
CA ASP A 48 -11.78 5.86 2.91
C ASP A 48 -13.12 6.50 2.51
N LYS A 49 -13.15 7.29 1.43
CA LYS A 49 -14.40 7.91 0.93
C LYS A 49 -15.42 6.89 0.44
N GLY A 50 -14.95 5.80 -0.17
CA GLY A 50 -15.81 4.75 -0.72
C GLY A 50 -16.17 3.64 0.27
N ASN A 51 -15.56 3.62 1.46
CA ASN A 51 -15.63 2.50 2.40
C ASN A 51 -15.26 1.16 1.72
N TYR A 52 -14.20 1.19 0.91
CA TYR A 52 -13.71 0.05 0.14
C TYR A 52 -12.62 -0.72 0.87
N ASP A 53 -12.42 -1.99 0.52
CA ASP A 53 -11.25 -2.74 0.97
C ASP A 53 -9.99 -2.07 0.43
N TYR A 54 -8.87 -2.21 1.15
CA TYR A 54 -7.61 -1.54 0.83
C TYR A 54 -6.43 -2.47 1.01
N TYR A 55 -5.47 -2.39 0.09
CA TYR A 55 -4.16 -3.00 0.24
C TYR A 55 -3.08 -2.13 -0.40
N THR A 56 -1.94 -2.01 0.26
CA THR A 56 -0.77 -1.32 -0.26
C THR A 56 0.53 -2.04 0.07
N PHE A 57 1.52 -1.82 -0.78
CA PHE A 57 2.93 -2.00 -0.47
C PHE A 57 3.63 -0.64 -0.60
N ASN A 58 4.19 -0.15 0.50
CA ASN A 58 4.74 1.20 0.60
C ASN A 58 6.23 1.14 0.96
N THR A 59 7.09 1.83 0.21
CA THR A 59 8.50 2.00 0.60
C THR A 59 8.66 3.14 1.58
N ILE A 60 9.35 2.87 2.69
CA ILE A 60 9.62 3.86 3.74
C ILE A 60 11.08 4.30 3.76
N ARG A 61 11.89 3.87 2.78
CA ARG A 61 13.22 4.42 2.51
C ARG A 61 13.09 5.71 1.69
N ASP A 62 13.99 6.65 1.97
CA ASP A 62 14.24 7.84 1.15
C ASP A 62 15.13 7.54 -0.06
#